data_AF-A0A8T7EH28-F1
#
_entry.id   AF-A0A8T7EH28-F1
#
_cell.length_a   1.000
_cell.length_b   1.000
_cell.length_c   1.000
_cell.angle_alpha   90.00
_cell.angle_beta   90.00
_cell.angle_gamma   90.00
#
_symmetry.space_group_name_H-M   'P 1'
#
loop_
_entity.id
_entity.type
_entity.pdbx_description
1 polymer ?
#
loop_
_entity_poly.entity_id
_entity_poly.type
_entity_poly.pdbx_seq_one_letter_code
_entity_poly.pdbx_strand_id
1 'polypeptide(L)'
;MSDDLRTRIFTLAKVMIAAAWADGQITEEEKQCLKDLLFHLPDAGLDAGIQMTAQEWAVLEMYMDTPIDAAEQERLIAELQAAIRRPQEREIVVGYLQQMAAADGEPTAAELALINDIVQEDVGGNGGVFSRIGRFFGGTMQKRATAVASAPNREAQFDDFVKNKVYYKLRQQLAQQGKSLNLSDAEVRWMGLAGGLAARVAHVDETPTEAEINRMAELIGHFWGLDGTLALFVAQTAVSAVDYTYDYYRMTRQFGEATTYEERVRFLDALFQIALADGFVTYEETEEIRTMAHGINLSNQEFINAKIKIPRDKRAG
;
A
#
# COMPACT_ATOMS: atom_id res chain seq x y z
N MET A 1 -31.73 -2.35 6.83
CA MET A 1 -31.75 -1.99 5.40
C MET A 1 -30.47 -1.24 5.01
N SER A 2 -29.89 -0.42 5.89
CA SER A 2 -28.61 0.28 5.69
C SER A 2 -27.36 -0.63 5.63
N ASP A 3 -27.23 -1.63 6.52
CA ASP A 3 -26.02 -2.49 6.57
C ASP A 3 -25.87 -3.40 5.34
N ASP A 4 -26.98 -3.93 4.83
CA ASP A 4 -26.99 -4.78 3.64
C ASP A 4 -26.59 -3.98 2.38
N LEU A 5 -26.86 -2.67 2.37
CA LEU A 5 -26.48 -1.78 1.29
C LEU A 5 -25.00 -1.37 1.37
N ARG A 6 -24.52 -1.04 2.58
CA ARG A 6 -23.10 -0.74 2.84
C ARG A 6 -22.21 -1.93 2.44
N THR A 7 -22.60 -3.14 2.84
CA THR A 7 -21.88 -4.38 2.49
C THR A 7 -21.80 -4.58 0.97
N ARG A 8 -22.89 -4.28 0.25
CA ARG A 8 -22.93 -4.36 -1.22
C ARG A 8 -22.00 -3.34 -1.89
N ILE A 9 -22.07 -2.07 -1.47
CA ILE A 9 -21.18 -1.01 -1.97
C ILE A 9 -19.72 -1.40 -1.74
N PHE A 10 -19.41 -1.91 -0.56
CA PHE A 10 -18.04 -2.30 -0.20
C PHE A 10 -17.54 -3.49 -1.02
N THR A 11 -18.39 -4.48 -1.27
CA THR A 11 -18.03 -5.65 -2.09
C THR A 11 -17.87 -5.26 -3.56
N LEU A 12 -18.73 -4.36 -4.06
CA LEU A 12 -18.60 -3.78 -5.40
C LEU A 12 -17.27 -3.04 -5.54
N ALA A 13 -16.91 -2.20 -4.58
CA ALA A 13 -15.65 -1.47 -4.56
C ALA A 13 -14.43 -2.41 -4.68
N LYS A 14 -14.42 -3.55 -3.97
CA LYS A 14 -13.34 -4.53 -4.08
C LYS A 14 -13.23 -5.14 -5.48
N VAL A 15 -14.37 -5.48 -6.09
CA VAL A 15 -14.39 -6.02 -7.47
C VAL A 15 -13.95 -4.97 -8.48
N MET A 16 -14.31 -3.70 -8.28
CA MET A 16 -13.84 -2.57 -9.09
C MET A 16 -12.31 -2.45 -9.05
N ILE A 17 -11.73 -2.52 -7.85
CA ILE A 17 -10.27 -2.53 -7.70
C ILE A 17 -9.65 -3.78 -8.36
N ALA A 18 -10.29 -4.94 -8.25
CA ALA A 18 -9.84 -6.17 -8.91
C ALA A 18 -9.91 -6.08 -10.45
N ALA A 19 -10.87 -5.34 -11.00
CA ALA A 19 -10.94 -5.07 -12.42
C ALA A 19 -9.82 -4.15 -12.89
N ALA A 20 -9.45 -3.14 -12.10
CA ALA A 20 -8.30 -2.27 -12.41
C ALA A 20 -6.98 -3.05 -12.44
N TRP A 21 -6.81 -4.05 -11.56
CA TRP A 21 -5.66 -4.95 -11.58
C TRP A 21 -5.63 -5.96 -12.74
N ALA A 22 -6.60 -5.91 -13.66
CA ALA A 22 -6.76 -6.91 -14.72
C ALA A 22 -5.47 -7.08 -15.53
N ASP A 23 -4.85 -6.01 -16.01
CA ASP A 23 -3.61 -6.10 -16.79
C ASP A 23 -2.35 -6.38 -15.95
N GLY A 24 -2.52 -6.47 -14.62
CA GLY A 24 -1.47 -6.74 -13.66
C GLY A 24 -0.74 -5.51 -13.12
N GLN A 25 -1.18 -4.31 -13.49
CA GLN A 25 -0.65 -3.04 -13.00
C GLN A 25 -1.82 -2.12 -12.64
N ILE A 26 -1.56 -1.17 -11.74
CA ILE A 26 -2.43 -0.01 -11.51
C ILE A 26 -1.48 1.18 -11.46
N THR A 27 -1.71 2.16 -12.32
CA THR A 27 -1.03 3.45 -12.36
C THR A 27 -1.53 4.36 -11.25
N GLU A 28 -0.77 5.40 -10.89
CA GLU A 28 -1.21 6.35 -9.87
C GLU A 28 -2.41 7.18 -10.36
N GLU A 29 -2.51 7.43 -11.66
CA GLU A 29 -3.67 8.04 -12.30
C GLU A 29 -4.92 7.17 -12.14
N GLU A 30 -4.86 5.88 -12.50
CA GLU A 30 -5.97 4.92 -12.31
C GLU A 30 -6.37 4.82 -10.84
N LYS A 31 -5.40 4.81 -9.93
CA LYS A 31 -5.64 4.79 -8.49
C LYS A 31 -6.38 6.04 -8.02
N GLN A 32 -6.04 7.22 -8.53
CA GLN A 32 -6.73 8.46 -8.19
C GLN A 32 -8.16 8.48 -8.76
N CYS A 33 -8.35 8.07 -10.02
CA CYS A 33 -9.67 7.92 -10.63
C CYS A 33 -10.55 6.95 -9.84
N LEU A 34 -9.99 5.83 -9.39
CA LEU A 34 -10.69 4.84 -8.58
C LEU A 34 -11.07 5.41 -7.22
N LYS A 35 -10.19 6.15 -6.55
CA LYS A 35 -10.50 6.86 -5.30
C LYS A 35 -11.65 7.85 -5.49
N ASP A 36 -11.59 8.67 -6.52
CA ASP A 36 -12.62 9.67 -6.82
C ASP A 36 -13.97 8.98 -7.07
N LEU A 37 -13.99 7.92 -7.86
CA LEU A 37 -15.22 7.17 -8.12
C LEU A 37 -15.77 6.53 -6.85
N LEU A 38 -14.93 5.84 -6.08
CA LEU A 38 -15.33 5.20 -4.82
C LEU A 38 -15.88 6.20 -3.80
N PHE A 39 -15.39 7.44 -3.83
CA PHE A 39 -15.89 8.54 -3.02
C PHE A 39 -17.29 8.99 -3.42
N HIS A 40 -17.59 8.96 -4.72
CA HIS A 40 -18.89 9.36 -5.28
C HIS A 40 -19.90 8.22 -5.40
N LEU A 41 -19.47 6.96 -5.25
CA LEU A 41 -20.32 5.77 -5.32
C LEU A 41 -21.56 5.84 -4.40
N PRO A 42 -21.48 6.38 -3.16
CA PRO A 42 -22.67 6.56 -2.31
C PRO A 42 -23.74 7.50 -2.87
N ASP A 43 -23.40 8.46 -3.73
CA ASP A 43 -24.31 9.52 -4.18
C ASP A 43 -25.14 9.15 -5.42
N ALA A 44 -24.81 8.05 -6.10
CA ALA A 44 -25.30 7.80 -7.45
C ALA A 44 -26.64 7.02 -7.53
N GLY A 45 -27.50 7.16 -6.52
CA GLY A 45 -28.90 6.71 -6.59
C GLY A 45 -29.37 5.86 -5.41
N LEU A 46 -28.67 5.89 -4.29
CA LEU A 46 -29.08 5.24 -3.05
C LEU A 46 -29.44 6.33 -2.04
N ASP A 47 -30.73 6.45 -1.72
CA ASP A 47 -31.24 7.50 -0.84
C ASP A 47 -30.50 7.50 0.51
N ALA A 48 -29.74 8.58 0.72
CA ALA A 48 -28.71 8.82 1.74
C ALA A 48 -27.41 8.03 1.52
N GLY A 49 -26.49 8.63 0.76
CA GLY A 49 -25.15 8.12 0.52
C GLY A 49 -24.46 7.68 1.81
N ILE A 50 -24.34 6.36 1.97
CA ILE A 50 -23.61 5.77 3.08
C ILE A 50 -22.13 6.01 2.81
N GLN A 51 -21.57 7.03 3.45
CA GLN A 51 -20.12 7.27 3.40
C GLN A 51 -19.40 6.09 4.04
N MET A 52 -18.36 5.61 3.34
CA MET A 52 -17.43 4.62 3.86
C MET A 52 -16.71 5.18 5.09
N THR A 53 -16.55 4.34 6.09
CA THR A 53 -15.74 4.64 7.27
C THR A 53 -14.25 4.71 6.90
N ALA A 54 -13.44 5.37 7.73
CA ALA A 54 -11.99 5.39 7.56
C ALA A 54 -11.38 3.98 7.52
N GLN A 55 -11.96 3.03 8.27
CA GLN A 55 -11.51 1.64 8.26
C GLN A 55 -11.84 0.93 6.93
N GLU A 56 -13.04 1.13 6.38
CA GLU A 56 -13.41 0.59 5.07
C GLU A 56 -12.50 1.16 3.96
N TRP A 57 -12.25 2.46 3.98
CA TRP A 57 -11.28 3.07 3.07
C TRP A 57 -9.88 2.47 3.18
N ALA A 58 -9.37 2.28 4.39
CA ALA A 58 -8.07 1.64 4.60
C ALA A 58 -8.02 0.22 4.04
N VAL A 59 -9.12 -0.54 4.10
CA VAL A 59 -9.20 -1.85 3.46
C VAL A 59 -9.16 -1.71 1.94
N LEU A 60 -9.88 -0.76 1.34
CA LEU A 60 -9.81 -0.55 -0.11
C LEU A 60 -8.43 -0.08 -0.57
N GLU A 61 -7.75 0.77 0.20
CA GLU A 61 -6.35 1.12 -0.04
C GLU A 61 -5.45 -0.12 -0.03
N MET A 62 -5.68 -1.07 0.87
CA MET A 62 -4.95 -2.35 0.88
C MET A 62 -5.13 -3.13 -0.44
N TYR A 63 -6.33 -3.13 -1.03
CA TYR A 63 -6.58 -3.74 -2.33
C TYR A 63 -5.97 -2.93 -3.49
N MET A 64 -5.95 -1.60 -3.41
CA MET A 64 -5.32 -0.74 -4.44
C MET A 64 -3.80 -0.82 -4.42
N ASP A 65 -3.19 -1.04 -3.26
CA ASP A 65 -1.73 -0.98 -3.09
C ASP A 65 -1.01 -2.29 -3.46
N THR A 66 -1.74 -3.40 -3.60
CA THR A 66 -1.13 -4.71 -3.81
C THR A 66 -1.86 -5.53 -4.88
N PRO A 67 -1.14 -6.11 -5.86
CA PRO A 67 -1.72 -6.94 -6.91
C PRO A 67 -2.68 -7.99 -6.38
N ILE A 68 -3.81 -8.16 -7.05
CA ILE A 68 -4.82 -9.17 -6.73
C ILE A 68 -4.55 -10.40 -7.60
N ASP A 69 -4.38 -11.56 -6.97
CA ASP A 69 -4.19 -12.81 -7.72
C ASP A 69 -5.53 -13.37 -8.23
N ALA A 70 -5.45 -14.28 -9.20
CA ALA A 70 -6.64 -14.86 -9.82
C ALA A 70 -7.57 -15.57 -8.81
N ALA A 71 -7.02 -16.26 -7.80
CA ALA A 71 -7.84 -16.98 -6.82
C ALA A 71 -8.55 -15.99 -5.87
N GLU A 72 -7.93 -14.86 -5.56
CA GLU A 72 -8.56 -13.80 -4.78
C GLU A 72 -9.61 -13.04 -5.59
N GLN A 73 -9.33 -12.74 -6.85
CA GLN A 73 -10.30 -12.14 -7.77
C GLN A 73 -11.56 -13.01 -7.89
N GLU A 74 -11.41 -14.33 -8.02
CA GLU A 74 -12.51 -15.29 -8.02
C GLU A 74 -13.35 -15.24 -6.74
N ARG A 75 -12.71 -15.13 -5.57
CA ARG A 75 -13.42 -14.98 -4.28
C ARG A 75 -14.21 -13.68 -4.23
N LEU A 76 -13.62 -12.56 -4.63
CA LEU A 76 -14.28 -11.25 -4.62
C LEU A 76 -15.50 -11.22 -5.54
N ILE A 77 -15.40 -11.83 -6.73
CA ILE A 77 -16.53 -11.95 -7.67
C ILE A 77 -17.64 -12.81 -7.04
N ALA A 78 -17.30 -13.97 -6.45
CA ALA A 78 -18.28 -14.83 -5.79
C ALA A 78 -18.97 -14.12 -4.60
N GLU A 79 -18.22 -13.33 -3.82
CA GLU A 79 -18.77 -12.48 -2.75
C GLU A 79 -19.75 -11.44 -3.30
N LEU A 80 -19.40 -10.77 -4.41
CA LEU A 80 -20.29 -9.80 -5.05
C LEU A 80 -21.55 -10.46 -5.58
N GLN A 81 -21.43 -11.61 -6.26
CA GLN A 81 -22.58 -12.37 -6.75
C GLN A 81 -23.52 -12.81 -5.61
N ALA A 82 -22.97 -13.22 -4.47
CA ALA A 82 -23.76 -13.57 -3.29
C ALA A 82 -24.44 -12.34 -2.64
N ALA A 83 -23.82 -11.16 -2.77
CA ALA A 83 -24.35 -9.89 -2.28
C ALA A 83 -25.45 -9.32 -3.20
N ILE A 84 -25.37 -9.53 -4.52
CA ILE A 84 -26.36 -9.04 -5.50
C ILE A 84 -27.45 -10.09 -5.74
N ARG A 85 -28.53 -9.99 -4.96
CA ARG A 85 -29.61 -11.00 -4.96
C ARG A 85 -30.69 -10.78 -6.02
N ARG A 86 -30.76 -9.59 -6.64
CA ARG A 86 -31.86 -9.21 -7.55
C ARG A 86 -31.35 -8.71 -8.91
N PRO A 87 -32.08 -8.99 -10.01
CA PRO A 87 -31.71 -8.50 -11.36
C PRO A 87 -31.59 -6.98 -11.48
N GLN A 88 -32.48 -6.21 -10.84
CA GLN A 88 -32.45 -4.74 -10.84
C GLN A 88 -31.20 -4.17 -10.16
N GLU A 89 -30.68 -4.87 -9.16
CA GLU A 89 -29.45 -4.49 -8.45
C GLU A 89 -28.21 -4.77 -9.30
N ARG A 90 -28.27 -5.77 -10.20
CA ARG A 90 -27.20 -6.07 -11.16
C ARG A 90 -27.03 -4.95 -12.17
N GLU A 91 -28.12 -4.42 -12.74
CA GLU A 91 -28.05 -3.33 -13.72
C GLU A 91 -27.38 -2.06 -13.15
N ILE A 92 -27.65 -1.74 -11.89
CA ILE A 92 -27.04 -0.60 -11.19
C ILE A 92 -25.53 -0.82 -11.03
N VAL A 93 -25.12 -1.99 -10.53
CA VAL A 93 -23.71 -2.36 -10.36
C VAL A 93 -22.95 -2.31 -11.69
N VAL A 94 -23.58 -2.80 -12.76
CA VAL A 94 -23.01 -2.81 -14.11
C VAL A 94 -22.85 -1.40 -14.65
N GLY A 95 -23.84 -0.54 -14.44
CA GLY A 95 -23.74 0.88 -14.78
C GLY A 95 -22.53 1.55 -14.14
N TYR A 96 -22.23 1.25 -12.87
CA TYR A 96 -21.04 1.76 -12.19
C TYR A 96 -19.74 1.20 -12.74
N LEU A 97 -19.68 -0.11 -13.00
CA LEU A 97 -18.50 -0.74 -13.57
C LEU A 97 -18.18 -0.15 -14.97
N GLN A 98 -19.22 0.11 -15.77
CA GLN A 98 -19.07 0.75 -17.08
C GLN A 98 -18.63 2.21 -16.96
N GLN A 99 -19.20 2.97 -16.01
CA GLN A 99 -18.77 4.35 -15.74
C GLN A 99 -17.30 4.41 -15.30
N MET A 100 -16.86 3.45 -14.48
CA MET A 100 -15.46 3.33 -14.06
C MET A 100 -14.53 3.07 -15.23
N ALA A 101 -14.84 2.08 -16.04
CA ALA A 101 -13.98 1.72 -17.16
C ALA A 101 -13.91 2.86 -18.21
N ALA A 102 -14.93 3.73 -18.24
CA ALA A 102 -14.95 4.93 -19.07
C ALA A 102 -14.36 6.19 -18.40
N ALA A 103 -13.92 6.12 -17.14
CA ALA A 103 -13.52 7.29 -16.36
C ALA A 103 -12.14 7.85 -16.75
N ASP A 104 -11.23 7.00 -17.21
CA ASP A 104 -9.86 7.37 -17.62
C ASP A 104 -9.65 7.33 -19.16
N GLY A 105 -10.67 6.94 -19.92
CA GLY A 105 -10.57 6.81 -21.37
C GLY A 105 -11.56 5.83 -21.98
N GLU A 106 -11.28 5.34 -23.19
CA GLU A 106 -12.05 4.22 -23.75
C GLU A 106 -11.66 2.95 -23.02
N PRO A 107 -12.62 2.24 -22.40
CA PRO A 107 -12.34 1.04 -21.63
C PRO A 107 -11.63 -0.01 -22.49
N THR A 108 -10.60 -0.64 -21.94
CA THR A 108 -9.86 -1.67 -22.66
C THR A 108 -10.76 -2.87 -22.96
N ALA A 109 -10.40 -3.64 -23.98
CA ALA A 109 -11.13 -4.87 -24.32
C ALA A 109 -11.13 -5.89 -23.15
N ALA A 110 -10.11 -5.86 -22.29
CA ALA A 110 -10.01 -6.71 -21.11
C ALA A 110 -11.00 -6.27 -20.01
N GLU A 111 -11.11 -4.98 -19.74
CA GLU A 111 -12.06 -4.42 -18.78
C GLU A 111 -13.51 -4.64 -19.23
N LEU A 112 -13.83 -4.36 -20.50
CA LEU A 112 -15.16 -4.60 -21.05
C LEU A 112 -15.56 -6.08 -21.01
N ALA A 113 -14.62 -7.00 -21.26
CA ALA A 113 -14.88 -8.43 -21.18
C ALA A 113 -15.21 -8.85 -19.74
N LEU A 114 -14.44 -8.38 -18.76
CA LEU A 114 -14.68 -8.66 -17.35
C LEU A 114 -16.03 -8.11 -16.88
N ILE A 115 -16.38 -6.89 -17.27
CA ILE A 115 -17.68 -6.28 -16.95
C ILE A 115 -18.82 -7.11 -17.53
N ASN A 116 -18.74 -7.47 -18.82
CA ASN A 116 -19.76 -8.28 -19.47
C ASN A 116 -19.88 -9.68 -18.85
N ASP A 117 -18.78 -10.28 -18.43
CA ASP A 117 -18.78 -11.59 -17.75
C ASP A 117 -19.43 -11.52 -16.36
N ILE A 118 -19.26 -10.42 -15.61
CA ILE A 118 -19.96 -10.16 -14.35
C ILE A 118 -21.49 -10.07 -14.58
N VAL A 119 -21.93 -9.56 -15.74
CA VAL A 119 -23.34 -9.37 -16.09
C VAL A 119 -24.01 -10.66 -16.56
N GLN A 120 -23.29 -11.48 -17.33
CA GLN A 120 -23.87 -12.56 -18.15
C GLN A 120 -23.97 -13.93 -17.45
N GLU A 121 -23.53 -14.07 -16.20
CA GLU A 121 -23.74 -15.33 -15.45
C GLU A 121 -25.17 -15.43 -14.87
N ASP A 122 -25.97 -16.22 -15.58
CA ASP A 122 -27.18 -16.85 -15.07
C ASP A 122 -26.82 -17.77 -13.88
N VAL A 123 -27.65 -17.71 -12.83
CA VAL A 123 -27.53 -18.53 -11.61
C VAL A 123 -27.78 -20.00 -11.97
N GLY A 124 -26.77 -20.71 -12.47
CA GLY A 124 -26.93 -22.12 -12.85
C GLY A 124 -25.90 -22.66 -13.83
N GLY A 125 -24.61 -22.48 -13.58
CA GLY A 125 -23.57 -23.04 -14.45
C GLY A 125 -22.29 -23.35 -13.68
N ASN A 126 -22.15 -24.59 -13.23
CA ASN A 126 -20.91 -25.09 -12.65
C ASN A 126 -19.82 -25.14 -13.74
N GLY A 127 -18.95 -24.12 -13.77
CA GLY A 127 -17.76 -24.07 -14.61
C GLY A 127 -17.96 -23.40 -15.98
N GLY A 128 -17.71 -22.09 -16.07
CA GLY A 128 -17.76 -21.37 -17.35
C GLY A 128 -16.77 -20.22 -17.50
N VAL A 129 -16.57 -19.42 -16.45
CA VAL A 129 -15.76 -18.19 -16.51
C VAL A 129 -14.29 -18.42 -16.12
N PHE A 130 -14.06 -19.34 -15.18
CA PHE A 130 -12.75 -19.68 -14.59
C PHE A 130 -11.65 -20.08 -15.59
N SER A 131 -11.99 -20.62 -16.77
CA SER A 131 -10.98 -21.03 -17.78
C SER A 131 -10.62 -19.97 -18.82
N ARG A 132 -11.34 -18.83 -18.84
CA ARG A 132 -11.16 -17.76 -19.83
C ARG A 132 -10.42 -16.56 -19.23
N ILE A 133 -10.72 -16.20 -17.98
CA ILE A 133 -9.97 -15.21 -17.20
C ILE A 133 -8.47 -15.57 -17.17
N GLY A 134 -8.13 -16.81 -16.78
CA GLY A 134 -6.73 -17.28 -16.79
C GLY A 134 -6.08 -17.41 -18.17
N ARG A 135 -6.85 -17.31 -19.27
CA ARG A 135 -6.33 -17.39 -20.65
C ARG A 135 -6.09 -16.02 -21.27
N PHE A 136 -6.78 -14.99 -20.78
CA PHE A 136 -6.69 -13.62 -21.27
C PHE A 136 -5.50 -12.86 -20.64
N PHE A 137 -5.15 -13.14 -19.39
CA PHE A 137 -4.14 -12.39 -18.62
C PHE A 137 -2.67 -12.80 -18.82
N GLY A 138 -2.37 -13.51 -19.90
CA GLY A 138 -1.00 -13.87 -20.26
C GLY A 138 -0.38 -14.93 -19.33
N GLY A 139 0.34 -15.89 -19.91
CA GLY A 139 0.95 -17.03 -19.19
C GLY A 139 2.06 -16.67 -18.19
N THR A 140 2.24 -15.39 -17.84
CA THR A 140 3.21 -14.88 -16.87
C THR A 140 2.63 -14.79 -15.45
N MET A 141 1.34 -14.47 -15.28
CA MET A 141 0.68 -14.47 -13.96
C MET A 141 0.35 -15.86 -13.43
N GLN A 142 -0.03 -16.80 -14.30
CA GLN A 142 -0.43 -18.16 -13.93
C GLN A 142 0.64 -18.92 -13.13
N LYS A 143 1.93 -18.65 -13.40
CA LYS A 143 3.07 -19.27 -12.68
C LYS A 143 3.33 -18.65 -11.30
N ARG A 144 2.87 -17.40 -11.06
CA ARG A 144 2.98 -16.69 -9.78
C ARG A 144 1.76 -16.97 -8.88
N ALA A 145 0.59 -17.14 -9.48
CA ALA A 145 -0.68 -17.41 -8.79
C ALA A 145 -0.68 -18.73 -7.98
N THR A 146 0.06 -19.75 -8.41
CA THR A 146 0.06 -21.07 -7.73
C THR A 146 0.66 -21.06 -6.32
N ALA A 147 1.55 -20.10 -6.01
CA ALA A 147 2.13 -19.98 -4.66
C ALA A 147 1.22 -19.20 -3.68
N VAL A 148 0.29 -18.38 -4.20
CA VAL A 148 -0.58 -17.49 -3.41
C VAL A 148 -2.01 -18.03 -3.31
N ALA A 149 -2.40 -19.00 -4.15
CA ALA A 149 -3.74 -19.60 -4.15
C ALA A 149 -4.18 -20.24 -2.80
N SER A 150 -3.24 -20.58 -1.91
CA SER A 150 -3.51 -21.07 -0.55
C SER A 150 -3.31 -20.01 0.55
N ALA A 151 -3.05 -18.76 0.20
CA ALA A 151 -2.86 -17.68 1.15
C ALA A 151 -4.22 -17.32 1.81
N PRO A 152 -4.23 -17.07 3.13
CA PRO A 152 -5.41 -16.51 3.78
C PRO A 152 -5.80 -15.17 3.14
N ASN A 153 -7.09 -14.81 3.22
CA ASN A 153 -7.59 -13.52 2.72
C ASN A 153 -6.68 -12.38 3.21
N ARG A 154 -6.26 -11.48 2.31
CA ARG A 154 -5.30 -10.41 2.63
C ARG A 154 -5.75 -9.57 3.81
N GLU A 155 -7.05 -9.41 4.02
CA GLU A 155 -7.63 -8.70 5.18
C GLU A 155 -7.20 -9.29 6.54
N ALA A 156 -6.74 -10.55 6.60
CA ALA A 156 -6.11 -11.11 7.80
C ALA A 156 -4.81 -10.39 8.20
N GLN A 157 -4.18 -9.70 7.26
CA GLN A 157 -2.97 -8.90 7.45
C GLN A 157 -3.29 -7.40 7.56
N PHE A 158 -4.57 -7.02 7.69
CA PHE A 158 -4.99 -5.62 7.78
C PHE A 158 -4.32 -4.89 8.95
N ASP A 159 -4.14 -5.57 10.09
CA ASP A 159 -3.46 -4.99 11.24
C ASP A 159 -2.02 -4.60 10.89
N ASP A 160 -1.31 -5.44 10.13
CA ASP A 160 0.04 -5.16 9.66
C ASP A 160 0.05 -4.03 8.62
N PHE A 161 -0.94 -3.97 7.72
CA PHE A 161 -1.08 -2.86 6.77
C PHE A 161 -1.23 -1.51 7.48
N VAL A 162 -2.10 -1.42 8.49
CA VAL A 162 -2.35 -0.18 9.24
C VAL A 162 -1.21 0.14 10.21
N LYS A 163 -0.59 -0.88 10.83
CA LYS A 163 0.45 -0.69 11.85
C LYS A 163 1.87 -0.69 11.31
N ASN A 164 2.11 -1.14 10.08
CA ASN A 164 3.44 -1.16 9.48
C ASN A 164 3.33 -1.39 7.97
N LYS A 165 2.83 -0.37 7.26
CA LYS A 165 2.58 -0.41 5.81
C LYS A 165 3.81 -0.85 5.00
N VAL A 166 5.01 -0.42 5.43
CA VAL A 166 6.29 -0.81 4.81
C VAL A 166 6.53 -2.32 4.95
N TYR A 167 6.40 -2.86 6.17
CA TYR A 167 6.53 -4.30 6.41
C TYR A 167 5.52 -5.10 5.57
N TYR A 168 4.26 -4.65 5.54
CA TYR A 168 3.23 -5.30 4.72
C TYR A 168 3.60 -5.30 3.23
N LYS A 169 3.93 -4.14 2.65
CA LYS A 169 4.32 -4.02 1.23
C LYS A 169 5.57 -4.86 0.93
N LEU A 170 6.57 -4.84 1.82
CA LEU A 170 7.79 -5.60 1.65
C LEU A 170 7.53 -7.11 1.63
N ARG A 171 6.73 -7.62 2.55
CA ARG A 171 6.31 -9.03 2.58
C ARG A 171 5.62 -9.45 1.29
N GLN A 172 4.71 -8.61 0.79
CA GLN A 172 3.97 -8.87 -0.45
C GLN A 172 4.89 -8.87 -1.68
N GLN A 173 5.72 -7.84 -1.84
CA GLN A 173 6.62 -7.73 -2.99
C GLN A 173 7.72 -8.81 -2.99
N LEU A 174 8.25 -9.19 -1.81
CA LEU A 174 9.20 -10.31 -1.69
C LEU A 174 8.57 -11.63 -2.13
N ALA A 175 7.35 -11.92 -1.66
CA ALA A 175 6.61 -13.12 -2.05
C ALA A 175 6.36 -13.16 -3.56
N GLN A 176 5.96 -12.03 -4.15
CA GLN A 176 5.74 -11.92 -5.60
C GLN A 176 6.99 -12.12 -6.44
N GLN A 177 8.15 -11.66 -5.96
CA GLN A 177 9.44 -11.81 -6.64
C GLN A 177 10.13 -13.13 -6.32
N GLY A 178 9.55 -13.98 -5.45
CA GLY A 178 10.19 -15.21 -4.97
C GLY A 178 11.49 -14.94 -4.21
N LYS A 179 11.63 -13.74 -3.63
CA LYS A 179 12.79 -13.33 -2.84
C LYS A 179 12.51 -13.60 -1.36
N SER A 180 13.57 -13.88 -0.62
CA SER A 180 13.50 -14.03 0.84
C SER A 180 14.62 -13.22 1.48
N LEU A 181 14.32 -12.58 2.60
CA LEU A 181 15.33 -11.98 3.47
C LEU A 181 15.80 -13.05 4.45
N ASN A 182 17.11 -13.11 4.69
CA ASN A 182 17.67 -13.95 5.76
C ASN A 182 17.58 -13.23 7.10
N LEU A 183 16.36 -12.85 7.49
CA LEU A 183 16.03 -12.10 8.70
C LEU A 183 14.82 -12.75 9.38
N SER A 184 14.74 -12.63 10.70
CA SER A 184 13.55 -13.01 11.46
C SER A 184 12.38 -12.06 11.17
N ASP A 185 11.15 -12.49 11.43
CA ASP A 185 9.94 -11.67 11.23
C ASP A 185 10.01 -10.37 12.04
N ALA A 186 10.53 -10.44 13.28
CA ALA A 186 10.72 -9.29 14.14
C ALA A 186 11.72 -8.27 13.55
N GLU A 187 12.82 -8.75 12.96
CA GLU A 187 13.79 -7.88 12.27
C GLU A 187 13.19 -7.21 11.04
N VAL A 188 12.37 -7.92 10.25
CA VAL A 188 11.71 -7.34 9.07
C VAL A 188 10.67 -6.30 9.48
N ARG A 189 9.93 -6.54 10.58
CA ARG A 189 9.00 -5.54 11.14
C ARG A 189 9.73 -4.30 11.61
N TRP A 190 10.83 -4.49 12.35
CA TRP A 190 11.65 -3.38 12.82
C TRP A 190 12.22 -2.58 11.65
N MET A 191 12.77 -3.25 10.64
CA MET A 191 13.27 -2.62 9.42
C MET A 191 12.16 -1.85 8.69
N GLY A 192 10.94 -2.39 8.64
CA GLY A 192 9.77 -1.69 8.08
C GLY A 192 9.45 -0.39 8.82
N LEU A 193 9.47 -0.40 10.16
CA LEU A 193 9.27 0.81 10.97
C LEU A 193 10.39 1.83 10.72
N ALA A 194 11.65 1.38 10.77
CA ALA A 194 12.81 2.23 10.57
C ALA A 194 12.81 2.88 9.17
N GLY A 195 12.57 2.07 8.14
CA GLY A 195 12.52 2.53 6.76
C GLY A 195 11.39 3.52 6.51
N GLY A 196 10.20 3.27 7.06
CA GLY A 196 9.07 4.18 6.87
C GLY A 196 9.22 5.50 7.63
N LEU A 197 9.81 5.49 8.83
CA LEU A 197 10.17 6.72 9.54
C LEU A 197 11.26 7.49 8.79
N ALA A 198 12.28 6.81 8.26
CA ALA A 198 13.32 7.45 7.45
C ALA A 198 12.76 8.06 6.16
N ALA A 199 11.89 7.33 5.46
CA ALA A 199 11.19 7.83 4.29
C ALA A 199 10.29 9.02 4.60
N ARG A 200 9.66 9.06 5.79
CA ARG A 200 8.87 10.21 6.22
C ARG A 200 9.71 11.49 6.32
N VAL A 201 10.95 11.40 6.83
CA VAL A 201 11.86 12.54 6.89
C VAL A 201 12.25 13.02 5.50
N ALA A 202 12.54 12.11 4.58
CA ALA A 202 12.90 12.46 3.21
C ALA A 202 11.73 13.02 2.37
N HIS A 203 10.47 12.88 2.84
CA HIS A 203 9.26 13.37 2.16
C HIS A 203 8.75 14.72 2.72
N VAL A 204 9.48 15.36 3.63
CA VAL A 204 8.96 16.51 4.39
C VAL A 204 8.73 17.74 3.51
N ASP A 205 9.69 18.07 2.66
CA ASP A 205 9.68 19.27 1.83
C ASP A 205 9.42 18.95 0.35
N GLU A 206 10.03 17.89 -0.18
CA GLU A 206 9.90 17.48 -1.58
C GLU A 206 9.88 15.95 -1.75
N THR A 207 9.91 15.48 -3.00
CA THR A 207 10.07 14.05 -3.30
C THR A 207 11.52 13.63 -2.98
N PRO A 208 11.75 12.51 -2.26
CA PRO A 208 13.08 12.03 -1.94
C PRO A 208 13.97 11.92 -3.18
N THR A 209 15.15 12.50 -3.08
CA THR A 209 16.18 12.46 -4.13
C THR A 209 16.77 11.06 -4.26
N GLU A 210 17.36 10.74 -5.42
CA GLU A 210 18.09 9.48 -5.59
C GLU A 210 19.25 9.35 -4.57
N ALA A 211 19.86 10.45 -4.17
CA ALA A 211 20.94 10.46 -3.18
C ALA A 211 20.45 9.99 -1.81
N GLU A 212 19.30 10.49 -1.35
CA GLU A 212 18.69 10.08 -0.08
C GLU A 212 18.23 8.63 -0.10
N ILE A 213 17.60 8.18 -1.20
CA ILE A 213 17.17 6.79 -1.36
C ILE A 213 18.39 5.84 -1.32
N ASN A 214 19.46 6.18 -2.04
CA ASN A 214 20.69 5.40 -2.01
C ASN A 214 21.32 5.41 -0.62
N ARG A 215 21.31 6.55 0.08
CA ARG A 215 21.86 6.63 1.43
C ARG A 215 21.06 5.80 2.44
N MET A 216 19.74 5.82 2.32
CA MET A 216 18.84 4.99 3.09
C MET A 216 19.11 3.49 2.83
N ALA A 217 19.30 3.11 1.57
CA ALA A 217 19.67 1.75 1.18
C ALA A 217 21.00 1.31 1.81
N GLU A 218 22.04 2.15 1.76
CA GLU A 218 23.33 1.85 2.38
C GLU A 218 23.21 1.62 3.90
N LEU A 219 22.44 2.46 4.58
CA LEU A 219 22.22 2.35 6.02
C LEU A 219 21.43 1.07 6.35
N ILE A 220 20.35 0.78 5.62
CA ILE A 220 19.57 -0.45 5.78
C ILE A 220 20.46 -1.69 5.54
N GLY A 221 21.26 -1.67 4.47
CA GLY A 221 22.21 -2.75 4.17
C GLY A 221 23.21 -2.97 5.30
N HIS A 222 23.74 -1.89 5.88
CA HIS A 222 24.67 -1.96 7.00
C HIS A 222 24.04 -2.50 8.29
N PHE A 223 22.85 -2.02 8.66
CA PHE A 223 22.19 -2.40 9.91
C PHE A 223 21.67 -3.84 9.92
N TRP A 224 21.15 -4.33 8.79
CA TRP A 224 20.54 -5.67 8.69
C TRP A 224 21.36 -6.66 7.84
N GLY A 225 22.57 -6.28 7.41
CA GLY A 225 23.45 -7.16 6.65
C GLY A 225 22.90 -7.56 5.28
N LEU A 226 22.15 -6.68 4.63
CA LEU A 226 21.57 -6.93 3.31
C LEU A 226 22.56 -6.54 2.21
N ASP A 227 22.53 -7.26 1.08
CA ASP A 227 23.25 -6.83 -0.12
C ASP A 227 22.64 -5.54 -0.69
N GLY A 228 23.42 -4.79 -1.48
CA GLY A 228 23.00 -3.49 -1.99
C GLY A 228 21.73 -3.54 -2.86
N THR A 229 21.47 -4.64 -3.56
CA THR A 229 20.25 -4.77 -4.38
C THR A 229 19.02 -4.99 -3.51
N LEU A 230 19.11 -5.85 -2.49
CA LEU A 230 18.03 -6.04 -1.52
C LEU A 230 17.80 -4.79 -0.66
N ALA A 231 18.86 -4.12 -0.24
CA ALA A 231 18.76 -2.92 0.57
C ALA A 231 18.13 -1.76 -0.20
N LEU A 232 18.51 -1.57 -1.47
CA LEU A 232 17.87 -0.57 -2.35
C LEU A 232 16.39 -0.88 -2.57
N PHE A 233 16.07 -2.15 -2.79
CA PHE A 233 14.68 -2.58 -2.91
C PHE A 233 13.87 -2.23 -1.64
N VAL A 234 14.39 -2.51 -0.44
CA VAL A 234 13.71 -2.16 0.82
C VAL A 234 13.54 -0.63 0.95
N ALA A 235 14.55 0.16 0.62
CA ALA A 235 14.48 1.63 0.68
C ALA A 235 13.40 2.18 -0.26
N GLN A 236 13.34 1.69 -1.51
CA GLN A 236 12.31 2.07 -2.48
C GLN A 236 10.91 1.65 -2.02
N THR A 237 10.77 0.45 -1.47
CA THR A 237 9.51 0.01 -0.85
C THR A 237 9.09 0.93 0.29
N ALA A 238 10.02 1.37 1.14
CA ALA A 238 9.71 2.29 2.22
C ALA A 238 9.24 3.66 1.71
N VAL A 239 9.95 4.24 0.74
CA VAL A 239 9.62 5.54 0.15
C VAL A 239 8.24 5.52 -0.53
N SER A 240 7.92 4.46 -1.26
CA SER A 240 6.62 4.26 -1.92
C SER A 240 5.48 3.83 -0.97
N ALA A 241 5.79 3.44 0.26
CA ALA A 241 4.81 3.05 1.26
C ALA A 241 4.33 4.23 2.12
N VAL A 242 5.15 5.28 2.22
CA VAL A 242 4.83 6.49 2.98
C VAL A 242 4.04 7.44 2.10
N ASP A 243 2.79 7.67 2.48
CA ASP A 243 1.87 8.64 1.88
C ASP A 243 1.11 9.39 2.99
N TYR A 244 0.07 10.13 2.63
CA TYR A 244 -0.75 10.88 3.59
C TYR A 244 -1.54 9.99 4.57
N THR A 245 -1.73 8.69 4.30
CA THR A 245 -2.41 7.77 5.23
C THR A 245 -1.46 7.10 6.21
N TYR A 246 -0.17 7.40 6.12
CA TYR A 246 0.86 6.89 7.02
C TYR A 246 0.68 7.44 8.45
N ASP A 247 0.28 6.57 9.40
CA ASP A 247 0.08 6.92 10.82
C ASP A 247 1.42 7.11 11.55
N TYR A 248 2.04 8.26 11.31
CA TYR A 248 3.35 8.64 11.84
C TYR A 248 3.46 8.48 13.37
N TYR A 249 2.46 8.93 14.13
CA TYR A 249 2.51 8.87 15.59
C TYR A 249 2.52 7.42 16.10
N ARG A 250 1.69 6.56 15.51
CA ARG A 250 1.68 5.14 15.85
C ARG A 250 3.00 4.46 15.51
N MET A 251 3.56 4.73 14.32
CA MET A 251 4.83 4.12 13.89
C MET A 251 5.97 4.53 14.80
N THR A 252 6.05 5.82 15.11
CA THR A 252 7.08 6.40 15.99
C THR A 252 7.02 5.76 17.38
N ARG A 253 5.81 5.61 17.94
CA ARG A 253 5.61 4.92 19.21
C ARG A 253 6.05 3.46 19.15
N GLN A 254 5.61 2.70 18.14
CA GLN A 254 5.97 1.29 17.99
C GLN A 254 7.47 1.10 17.81
N PHE A 255 8.11 1.97 17.04
CA PHE A 255 9.56 1.99 16.89
C PHE A 255 10.24 2.22 18.24
N GLY A 256 9.77 3.21 19.02
CA GLY A 256 10.30 3.48 20.35
C GLY A 256 10.13 2.33 21.35
N GLU A 257 9.03 1.58 21.27
CA GLU A 257 8.74 0.40 22.10
C GLU A 257 9.55 -0.84 21.66
N ALA A 258 9.90 -0.95 20.37
CA ALA A 258 10.63 -2.09 19.81
C ALA A 258 12.16 -1.95 19.83
N THR A 259 12.69 -0.80 20.26
CA THR A 259 14.13 -0.49 20.17
C THR A 259 14.75 -0.14 21.52
N THR A 260 16.05 -0.43 21.67
CA THR A 260 16.84 0.04 22.82
C THR A 260 17.16 1.53 22.68
N TYR A 261 17.54 2.16 23.80
CA TYR A 261 17.98 3.55 23.78
C TYR A 261 19.13 3.80 22.79
N GLU A 262 20.14 2.92 22.75
CA GLU A 262 21.29 3.04 21.87
C GLU A 262 20.91 2.89 20.40
N GLU A 263 19.95 2.01 20.09
CA GLU A 263 19.39 1.87 18.73
C GLU A 263 18.69 3.15 18.28
N ARG A 264 17.91 3.79 19.15
CA ARG A 264 17.23 5.06 18.85
C ARG A 264 18.23 6.19 18.60
N VAL A 265 19.30 6.28 19.39
CA VAL A 265 20.38 7.26 19.16
C VAL A 265 21.07 7.02 17.82
N ARG A 266 21.39 5.76 17.48
CA ARG A 266 21.99 5.43 16.17
C ARG A 266 21.05 5.71 15.01
N PHE A 267 19.75 5.45 15.19
CA PHE A 267 18.73 5.73 14.19
C PHE A 267 18.62 7.25 13.94
N LEU A 268 18.63 8.05 15.01
CA LEU A 268 18.64 9.50 14.91
C LEU A 268 19.84 10.03 14.12
N ASP A 269 21.03 9.46 14.34
CA ASP A 269 22.22 9.78 13.54
C ASP A 269 22.07 9.37 12.07
N ALA A 270 21.35 8.27 11.80
CA ALA A 270 21.10 7.79 10.46
C ALA A 270 20.15 8.72 9.69
N LEU A 271 19.10 9.24 10.36
CA LEU A 271 18.17 10.22 9.75
C LEU A 271 18.89 11.47 9.24
N PHE A 272 19.77 12.04 10.06
CA PHE A 272 20.56 13.20 9.64
C PHE A 272 21.54 12.88 8.50
N GLN A 273 22.04 11.64 8.42
CA GLN A 273 22.89 11.23 7.29
C GLN A 273 22.10 11.05 6.00
N ILE A 274 20.84 10.64 6.08
CA ILE A 274 19.93 10.55 4.93
C ILE A 274 19.62 11.96 4.45
N ALA A 275 19.13 12.85 5.32
CA ALA A 275 18.83 14.24 4.97
C ALA A 275 20.05 14.98 4.39
N LEU A 276 21.27 14.66 4.84
CA LEU A 276 22.50 15.28 4.31
C LEU A 276 22.90 14.76 2.91
N ALA A 277 22.27 13.71 2.40
CA ALA A 277 22.77 12.94 1.25
C ALA A 277 22.83 13.76 -0.04
N ASP A 278 21.91 14.71 -0.23
CA ASP A 278 21.85 15.61 -1.38
C ASP A 278 22.79 16.84 -1.22
N GLY A 279 23.34 17.05 -0.02
CA GLY A 279 24.36 18.05 0.28
C GLY A 279 24.01 19.01 1.41
N PHE A 280 22.74 19.16 1.77
CA PHE A 280 22.29 20.07 2.83
C PHE A 280 21.07 19.52 3.57
N VAL A 281 20.94 19.81 4.86
CA VAL A 281 19.74 19.43 5.64
C VAL A 281 18.84 20.65 5.75
N THR A 282 17.58 20.54 5.36
CA THR A 282 16.61 21.66 5.41
C THR A 282 16.13 21.95 6.83
N TYR A 283 15.48 23.10 7.00
CA TYR A 283 14.89 23.46 8.29
C TYR A 283 13.75 22.50 8.63
N GLU A 284 12.92 22.21 7.65
CA GLU A 284 11.74 21.36 7.76
C GLU A 284 12.14 19.92 8.12
N GLU A 285 13.13 19.32 7.44
CA GLU A 285 13.70 18.02 7.82
C GLU A 285 14.25 18.04 9.25
N THR A 286 14.94 19.12 9.62
CA THR A 286 15.50 19.28 10.97
C THR A 286 14.41 19.31 12.05
N GLU A 287 13.25 19.93 11.78
CA GLU A 287 12.10 19.95 12.68
C GLU A 287 11.39 18.59 12.72
N GLU A 288 11.26 17.89 11.59
CA GLU A 288 10.67 16.55 11.55
C GLU A 288 11.53 15.56 12.35
N ILE A 289 12.85 15.58 12.14
CA ILE A 289 13.80 14.75 12.92
C ILE A 289 13.72 15.07 14.42
N ARG A 290 13.51 16.33 14.80
CA ARG A 290 13.32 16.71 16.22
C ARG A 290 12.04 16.14 16.80
N THR A 291 10.94 16.30 16.07
CA THR A 291 9.63 15.77 16.46
C THR A 291 9.70 14.25 16.62
N MET A 292 10.38 13.58 15.69
CA MET A 292 10.60 12.13 15.74
C MET A 292 11.44 11.73 16.93
N ALA A 293 12.55 12.43 17.20
CA ALA A 293 13.41 12.17 18.35
C ALA A 293 12.59 12.16 19.66
N HIS A 294 11.71 13.15 19.84
CA HIS A 294 10.82 13.18 20.99
C HIS A 294 9.82 12.02 21.02
N GLY A 295 9.20 11.68 19.89
CA GLY A 295 8.25 10.58 19.80
C GLY A 295 8.87 9.20 20.10
N ILE A 296 10.17 9.02 19.81
CA ILE A 296 10.93 7.81 20.16
C ILE A 296 11.60 7.91 21.54
N ASN A 297 11.18 8.84 22.40
CA ASN A 297 11.69 9.04 23.76
C ASN A 297 13.19 9.41 23.83
N LEU A 298 13.67 10.21 22.87
CA LEU A 298 14.97 10.88 22.96
C LEU A 298 14.82 12.32 23.45
N SER A 299 15.81 12.75 24.22
CA SER A 299 15.90 14.11 24.77
C SER A 299 16.32 15.13 23.71
N ASN A 300 16.02 16.40 23.97
CA ASN A 300 16.53 17.49 23.13
C ASN A 300 18.07 17.51 23.08
N GLN A 301 18.75 17.03 24.13
CA GLN A 301 20.21 16.93 24.14
C GLN A 301 20.72 15.89 23.14
N GLU A 302 20.07 14.74 23.01
CA GLU A 302 20.41 13.73 21.99
C GLU A 302 20.17 14.25 20.58
N PHE A 303 19.05 14.94 20.36
CA PHE A 303 18.78 15.65 19.11
C PHE A 303 19.91 16.63 18.76
N ILE A 304 20.31 17.49 19.70
CA ILE A 304 21.41 18.42 19.50
C ILE A 304 22.71 17.67 19.21
N ASN A 305 23.02 16.60 19.95
CA ASN A 305 24.22 15.79 19.77
C ASN A 305 24.30 15.14 18.39
N ALA A 306 23.17 14.71 17.81
CA ALA A 306 23.11 14.21 16.45
C ALA A 306 23.27 15.36 15.44
N LYS A 307 22.51 16.45 15.59
CA LYS A 307 22.56 17.63 14.72
C LYS A 307 23.97 18.22 14.63
N ILE A 308 24.74 18.23 15.74
CA ILE A 308 26.08 18.82 15.73
C ILE A 308 27.11 18.05 14.88
N LYS A 309 26.83 16.79 14.53
CA LYS A 309 27.70 15.97 13.67
C LYS A 309 27.66 16.43 12.21
N ILE A 310 26.61 17.13 11.81
CA ILE A 310 26.46 17.69 10.45
C ILE A 310 27.27 18.99 10.34
N PRO A 311 28.07 19.25 9.30
CA PRO A 311 28.80 20.52 9.16
C PRO A 311 27.86 21.74 9.21
N ARG A 312 28.26 22.85 9.86
CA ARG A 312 27.39 24.02 10.08
C ARG A 312 26.94 24.68 8.76
N ASP A 313 27.82 24.69 7.77
CA ASP A 313 27.60 25.20 6.41
C ASP A 313 26.62 24.36 5.59
N LYS A 314 26.33 23.13 6.04
CA LYS A 314 25.37 22.20 5.42
C LYS A 314 24.05 22.09 6.16
N ARG A 315 23.86 22.88 7.22
CA ARG A 315 22.56 22.99 7.91
C ARG A 315 21.88 24.22 7.35
N ALA A 316 20.81 24.07 6.59
CA ALA A 316 19.95 25.20 6.28
C ALA A 316 19.43 25.73 7.63
N GLY A 317 19.76 26.99 7.91
CA GLY A 317 19.46 27.67 9.17
C GLY A 317 18.13 28.39 9.10
#